data_AF-A0A655JRD2-F1
#
_entry.id   AF-A0A655JRD2-F1
#
_cell.length_a   1.000
_cell.length_b   1.000
_cell.length_c   1.000
_cell.angle_alpha   90.00
_cell.angle_beta   90.00
_cell.angle_gamma   90.00
#
_symmetry.space_group_name_H-M   'P 1'
#
loop_
_entity.id
_entity.type
_entity.pdbx_description
1 polymer ?
#
loop_
_entity_poly.entity_id
_entity_poly.type
_entity_poly.pdbx_seq_one_letter_code
_entity_poly.pdbx_strand_id
1 'polypeptide(L)'
;MPGRFKDKGATREIVVGAHLRLRIKRHHAGDEISTYPTRTAIEFWQQGSQPAFPGLEEVRIAVGYRWDPDTREIGAPLLSLRDGKDHVIWVVELDEPAAGVKITWTPIEPTLPSIDFGDLGEDSGASGER
;
A
#
# COMPACT_ATOMS: atom_id res chain seq x y z
N MET A 1 -11.82 9.43 3.11
CA MET A 1 -10.38 9.47 3.41
C MET A 1 -9.60 8.98 2.18
N PRO A 2 -8.97 9.85 1.37
CA PRO A 2 -8.13 9.38 0.27
C PRO A 2 -6.66 9.37 0.68
N GLY A 3 -5.95 8.37 0.17
CA GLY A 3 -4.66 8.00 0.67
C GLY A 3 -3.45 8.72 0.09
N ARG A 4 -2.37 8.82 0.86
CA ARG A 4 -1.11 9.45 0.45
C ARG A 4 -0.28 8.55 -0.48
N PHE A 5 -0.33 8.82 -1.79
CA PHE A 5 0.50 8.16 -2.82
C PHE A 5 1.98 8.56 -2.68
N LYS A 6 2.86 7.62 -2.31
CA LYS A 6 4.32 7.79 -2.26
C LYS A 6 5.00 6.67 -3.02
N ASP A 7 5.63 6.99 -4.17
CA ASP A 7 6.47 6.07 -4.94
C ASP A 7 7.85 5.87 -4.27
N LYS A 8 8.33 4.62 -4.17
CA LYS A 8 9.61 4.25 -3.54
C LYS A 8 10.68 3.82 -4.57
N GLY A 9 10.79 4.52 -5.70
CA GLY A 9 11.89 4.32 -6.65
C GLY A 9 11.83 2.96 -7.36
N ALA A 10 12.94 2.19 -7.42
CA ALA A 10 12.97 0.87 -8.07
C ALA A 10 11.90 -0.10 -7.54
N THR A 11 11.41 0.14 -6.32
CA THR A 11 10.20 -0.49 -5.79
C THR A 11 9.01 0.38 -6.15
N ARG A 12 8.33 0.06 -7.26
CA ARG A 12 7.07 0.69 -7.67
C ARG A 12 5.95 0.33 -6.69
N GLU A 13 6.00 0.97 -5.54
CA GLU A 13 5.09 0.80 -4.42
C GLU A 13 4.33 2.10 -4.21
N ILE A 14 3.02 1.98 -4.07
CA ILE A 14 2.12 3.09 -3.84
C ILE A 14 1.44 2.85 -2.50
N VAL A 15 1.40 3.86 -1.64
CA VAL A 15 0.62 3.80 -0.40
C VAL A 15 -0.67 4.59 -0.60
N VAL A 16 -1.79 4.11 -0.08
CA VAL A 16 -3.07 4.83 -0.09
C VAL A 16 -3.61 4.83 1.33
N GLY A 17 -3.27 5.89 2.06
CA GLY A 17 -3.81 6.17 3.39
C GLY A 17 -2.93 5.49 4.40
N ALA A 18 -3.54 5.01 5.48
CA ALA A 18 -2.84 4.19 6.47
C ALA A 18 -2.94 2.68 6.19
N HIS A 19 -3.87 2.25 5.31
CA HIS A 19 -4.28 0.85 5.22
C HIS A 19 -3.98 0.17 3.89
N LEU A 20 -3.76 0.91 2.81
CA LEU A 20 -3.57 0.27 1.50
C LEU A 20 -2.15 0.44 1.01
N ARG A 21 -1.55 -0.68 0.61
CA ARG A 21 -0.20 -0.70 0.07
C ARG A 21 -0.18 -1.50 -1.21
N LEU A 22 0.05 -0.80 -2.31
CA LEU A 22 -0.07 -1.32 -3.65
C LEU A 22 1.32 -1.51 -4.27
N ARG A 23 1.49 -2.55 -5.07
CA ARG A 23 2.68 -2.71 -5.91
C ARG A 23 2.30 -2.99 -7.35
N ILE A 24 3.04 -2.37 -8.27
CA ILE A 24 2.80 -2.54 -9.71
C ILE A 24 3.46 -3.83 -10.19
N LYS A 25 2.69 -4.75 -10.79
CA LYS A 25 3.13 -6.07 -11.25
C LYS A 25 2.53 -6.44 -12.61
N ARG A 26 3.23 -7.28 -13.36
CA ARG A 26 2.69 -7.95 -14.55
C ARG A 26 1.98 -9.22 -14.10
N HIS A 27 0.78 -9.45 -14.64
CA HIS A 27 -0.02 -10.62 -14.35
C HIS A 27 0.01 -11.57 -15.54
N HIS A 28 0.54 -12.76 -15.35
CA HIS A 28 0.54 -13.82 -16.35
C HIS A 28 -0.81 -14.56 -16.38
N ALA A 29 -0.92 -15.56 -17.25
CA ALA A 29 -2.03 -16.50 -17.25
C ALA A 29 -2.21 -17.13 -15.85
N GLY A 30 -3.46 -17.29 -15.41
CA GLY A 30 -3.76 -17.79 -14.06
C GLY A 30 -3.43 -16.80 -12.93
N ASP A 31 -3.28 -15.52 -13.24
CA ASP A 31 -3.02 -14.44 -12.28
C ASP A 31 -1.69 -14.53 -11.53
N GLU A 32 -0.73 -15.31 -12.04
CA GLU A 32 0.61 -15.35 -11.47
C GLU A 32 1.32 -14.01 -11.63
N ILE A 33 2.04 -13.58 -10.59
CA ILE A 33 2.96 -12.45 -10.67
C ILE A 33 4.40 -12.93 -10.63
N SER A 34 5.22 -12.39 -11.52
CA SER A 34 6.67 -12.59 -11.46
C SER A 34 7.27 -11.68 -10.37
N THR A 35 7.91 -12.29 -9.38
CA THR A 35 8.74 -11.57 -8.40
C THR A 35 9.94 -12.42 -8.04
N TYR A 36 11.11 -11.80 -7.96
CA TYR A 36 12.29 -12.50 -7.45
C TYR A 36 12.05 -12.86 -5.97
N PRO A 37 12.29 -14.10 -5.53
CA PRO A 37 11.89 -14.58 -4.20
C PRO A 37 12.86 -14.12 -3.12
N THR A 38 12.99 -12.80 -2.95
CA THR A 38 13.67 -12.26 -1.76
C THR A 38 12.76 -12.39 -0.55
N ARG A 39 13.36 -12.49 0.64
CA ARG A 39 12.62 -12.48 1.91
C ARG A 39 11.64 -11.30 1.98
N THR A 40 12.09 -10.11 1.60
CA THR A 40 11.26 -8.90 1.56
C THR A 40 10.11 -8.97 0.56
N ALA A 41 10.28 -9.67 -0.57
CA ALA A 41 9.20 -9.86 -1.53
C ALA A 41 8.16 -10.86 -1.00
N ILE A 42 8.60 -11.92 -0.32
CA ILE A 42 7.72 -12.92 0.31
C ILE A 42 6.91 -12.27 1.43
N GLU A 43 7.59 -11.62 2.38
CA GLU A 43 6.95 -10.94 3.53
C GLU A 43 5.98 -9.85 3.08
N PHE A 44 6.22 -9.21 1.93
CA PHE A 44 5.28 -8.23 1.39
C PHE A 44 3.97 -8.87 0.94
N TRP A 45 3.97 -10.03 0.28
CA TRP A 45 2.72 -10.56 -0.27
C TRP A 45 1.84 -11.25 0.76
N GLN A 46 2.39 -11.58 1.93
CA GLN A 46 1.61 -12.16 3.01
C GLN A 46 0.76 -11.09 3.72
N GLN A 47 -0.54 -11.35 3.82
CA GLN A 47 -1.45 -10.49 4.57
C GLN A 47 -1.26 -10.74 6.07
N GLY A 48 -1.43 -9.71 6.90
CA GLY A 48 -1.38 -9.85 8.36
C GLY A 48 -0.05 -10.30 8.98
N SER A 49 1.02 -10.45 8.19
CA SER A 49 2.32 -10.98 8.67
C SER A 49 3.16 -9.98 9.46
N GLN A 50 2.75 -8.72 9.49
CA GLN A 50 3.36 -7.67 10.30
C GLN A 50 2.37 -7.32 11.41
N PRO A 51 2.79 -7.33 12.69
CA PRO A 51 1.96 -6.83 13.79
C PRO A 51 1.51 -5.40 13.46
N ALA A 52 0.20 -5.18 13.43
CA ALA A 52 -0.39 -3.86 13.25
C ALA A 52 -1.12 -3.49 14.54
N PHE A 53 -1.12 -2.19 14.89
CA PHE A 53 -2.02 -1.70 15.92
C PHE A 53 -3.47 -1.85 15.45
N PRO A 54 -4.42 -2.12 16.37
CA PRO A 54 -5.84 -2.18 16.01
C PRO A 54 -6.29 -0.92 15.27
N GLY A 55 -6.88 -1.09 14.09
CA GLY A 55 -7.30 0.00 13.22
C GLY A 55 -6.17 0.61 12.38
N LEU A 56 -4.97 0.02 12.32
CA LEU A 56 -3.85 0.36 11.43
C LEU A 56 -3.42 -0.84 10.57
N GLU A 57 -4.32 -1.77 10.32
CA GLU A 57 -4.05 -2.95 9.50
C GLU A 57 -3.75 -2.53 8.05
N GLU A 58 -2.68 -3.09 7.48
CA GLU A 58 -2.31 -2.89 6.09
C GLU A 58 -2.82 -4.04 5.21
N VAL A 59 -3.56 -3.71 4.16
CA VAL A 59 -3.96 -4.58 3.07
C VAL A 59 -3.04 -4.34 1.87
N ARG A 60 -2.47 -5.42 1.35
CA ARG A 60 -1.49 -5.37 0.26
C ARG A 60 -2.10 -5.83 -1.06
N ILE A 61 -2.05 -4.98 -2.08
CA ILE A 61 -2.71 -5.19 -3.37
C ILE A 61 -1.68 -5.20 -4.50
N ALA A 62 -1.81 -6.13 -5.44
CA ALA A 62 -1.09 -6.05 -6.70
C ALA A 62 -1.93 -5.30 -7.74
N VAL A 63 -1.32 -4.37 -8.45
CA VAL A 63 -1.94 -3.58 -9.51
C VAL A 63 -1.13 -3.74 -10.78
N GLY A 64 -1.77 -3.76 -11.95
CA GLY A 64 -1.03 -3.69 -13.19
C GLY A 64 -1.89 -4.10 -14.37
N TYR A 65 -1.35 -4.95 -15.23
CA TYR A 65 -2.00 -5.41 -16.45
C TYR A 65 -1.73 -6.89 -16.70
N ARG A 66 -2.61 -7.52 -17.48
CA ARG A 66 -2.37 -8.83 -18.10
C ARG A 66 -1.20 -8.73 -19.06
N TRP A 67 -0.24 -9.64 -18.94
CA TRP A 67 0.92 -9.74 -19.81
C TRP A 67 0.99 -11.13 -20.41
N ASP A 68 0.87 -11.20 -21.74
CA ASP A 68 1.10 -12.42 -22.49
C ASP A 68 2.60 -12.50 -22.87
N PRO A 69 3.35 -13.49 -22.36
CA PRO A 69 4.77 -13.61 -22.66
C PRO A 69 5.06 -14.08 -24.10
N ASP A 70 4.13 -14.80 -24.72
CA ASP A 70 4.30 -15.41 -26.04
C ASP A 70 4.06 -14.37 -27.14
N THR A 71 2.97 -13.60 -27.02
CA THR A 71 2.63 -12.52 -27.96
C THR A 71 3.29 -11.19 -27.59
N ARG A 72 3.77 -11.04 -26.35
CA ARG A 72 4.29 -9.78 -25.76
C ARG A 72 3.25 -8.67 -25.71
N GLU A 73 1.98 -9.04 -25.67
CA GLU A 73 0.87 -8.10 -25.62
C GLU A 73 0.53 -7.68 -24.19
N ILE A 74 0.11 -6.42 -24.07
CA ILE A 74 -0.43 -5.83 -22.84
C ILE A 74 -1.95 -5.94 -22.94
N GLY A 75 -2.55 -6.73 -22.05
CA GLY A 75 -4.00 -6.87 -21.92
C GLY A 75 -4.59 -5.92 -20.87
N ALA A 76 -5.77 -6.29 -20.37
CA ALA A 76 -6.57 -5.45 -19.48
C ALA A 76 -5.81 -5.05 -18.19
N PRO A 77 -5.97 -3.80 -17.72
CA PRO A 77 -5.52 -3.41 -16.40
C PRO A 77 -6.32 -4.14 -15.32
N LEU A 78 -5.69 -4.48 -14.20
CA LEU A 78 -6.35 -5.24 -13.14
C LEU A 78 -5.77 -4.97 -11.74
N LEU A 79 -6.55 -5.34 -10.74
CA LEU A 79 -6.23 -5.37 -9.31
C LEU A 79 -6.35 -6.81 -8.80
N SER A 80 -5.46 -7.23 -7.90
CA SER A 80 -5.62 -8.50 -7.21
C SER A 80 -5.22 -8.42 -5.74
N LEU A 81 -5.99 -9.12 -4.90
CA LEU A 81 -5.66 -9.42 -3.51
C LEU A 81 -5.11 -10.84 -3.42
N ARG A 82 -4.04 -11.00 -2.66
CA ARG A 82 -3.29 -12.25 -2.51
C ARG A 82 -2.85 -12.41 -1.07
N ASP A 83 -2.70 -13.64 -0.59
CA ASP A 83 -2.03 -13.94 0.67
C ASP A 83 -0.81 -14.83 0.43
N GLY A 84 0.30 -14.20 0.12
CA GLY A 84 1.47 -14.82 -0.49
C GLY A 84 1.51 -14.64 -2.01
N LYS A 85 2.63 -15.04 -2.63
CA LYS A 85 2.84 -14.89 -4.08
C LYS A 85 1.80 -15.67 -4.89
N ASP A 86 1.59 -16.93 -4.52
CA ASP A 86 0.87 -17.90 -5.37
C ASP A 86 -0.57 -18.18 -4.92
N HIS A 87 -1.00 -17.57 -3.82
CA HIS A 87 -2.38 -17.71 -3.31
C HIS A 87 -3.17 -16.43 -3.57
N VAL A 88 -3.91 -16.43 -4.67
CA VAL A 88 -4.77 -15.33 -5.10
C VAL A 88 -6.14 -15.48 -4.45
N ILE A 89 -6.60 -14.44 -3.77
CA ILE A 89 -7.92 -14.42 -3.12
C ILE A 89 -8.98 -13.93 -4.10
N TRP A 90 -8.70 -12.83 -4.81
CA TRP A 90 -9.57 -12.31 -5.87
C TRP A 90 -8.80 -11.45 -6.86
N VAL A 91 -9.39 -11.28 -8.04
CA VAL A 91 -8.90 -10.43 -9.13
C VAL A 91 -10.07 -9.64 -9.72
N VAL A 92 -9.83 -8.37 -10.02
CA VAL A 92 -10.79 -7.47 -10.65
C VAL A 92 -10.11 -6.80 -11.83
N GLU A 93 -10.61 -7.07 -13.04
CA GLU A 93 -10.22 -6.31 -14.23
C GLU A 93 -10.87 -4.92 -14.18
N LEU A 94 -10.12 -3.92 -14.62
CA LEU A 94 -10.53 -2.53 -14.60
C LEU A 94 -10.95 -2.11 -16.01
N ASP A 95 -12.15 -1.58 -16.11
CA ASP A 95 -12.63 -0.95 -17.33
C ASP A 95 -12.17 0.50 -17.42
N GLU A 96 -12.18 1.03 -18.66
CA GLU A 96 -12.03 2.46 -18.84
C GLU A 96 -13.13 3.21 -18.08
N PRO A 97 -12.79 4.34 -17.43
CA PRO A 97 -13.79 5.15 -16.77
C PRO A 97 -14.83 5.62 -17.80
N ALA A 98 -16.11 5.52 -17.45
CA ALA A 98 -17.20 5.96 -18.33
C ALA A 98 -16.97 7.40 -18.83
N ALA A 99 -17.34 7.66 -20.09
CA ALA A 99 -17.18 8.97 -20.70
C ALA A 99 -17.78 10.08 -19.83
N GLY A 100 -16.97 11.08 -19.49
CA GLY A 100 -17.36 12.21 -18.63
C GLY A 100 -16.91 12.11 -17.17
N VAL A 101 -16.36 10.98 -16.74
CA VAL A 101 -15.72 10.86 -15.41
C VAL A 101 -14.35 11.55 -15.44
N LYS A 102 -14.26 12.74 -14.86
CA LYS A 102 -12.98 13.42 -14.63
C LYS A 102 -12.29 12.84 -13.40
N ILE A 103 -11.10 12.26 -13.60
CA ILE A 103 -10.19 11.95 -12.49
C ILE A 103 -9.53 13.27 -12.06
N THR A 104 -10.05 13.89 -11.01
CA THR A 104 -9.47 15.13 -10.46
C THR A 104 -8.34 14.77 -9.50
N TRP A 105 -7.10 15.02 -9.90
CA TRP A 105 -5.97 14.99 -8.97
C TRP A 105 -5.91 16.31 -8.22
N THR A 106 -6.05 16.28 -6.90
CA THR A 106 -5.87 17.44 -6.03
C THR A 106 -4.62 17.22 -5.18
N PRO A 107 -3.56 18.05 -5.33
CA PRO A 107 -2.40 17.96 -4.45
C PRO A 107 -2.82 18.26 -3.01
N ILE A 108 -2.41 17.41 -2.08
CA ILE A 108 -2.63 17.59 -0.66
C ILE A 108 -1.33 18.14 -0.07
N GLU A 109 -1.36 19.36 0.46
CA GLU A 109 -0.23 19.88 1.24
C GLU A 109 -0.16 19.13 2.59
N PRO A 110 0.96 18.47 2.91
CA PRO A 110 1.09 17.73 4.15
C PRO A 110 1.17 18.70 5.32
N THR A 111 0.15 18.72 6.18
CA THR A 111 0.28 19.33 7.51
C THR A 111 1.09 18.39 8.39
N LEU A 112 2.14 18.94 9.02
CA LEU A 112 2.90 18.21 10.04
C LEU A 112 1.94 17.85 11.18
N PRO A 113 1.99 16.62 11.72
CA PRO A 113 1.25 16.29 12.92
C PRO A 113 1.71 17.21 14.05
N SER A 114 0.79 17.93 14.66
CA SER A 114 1.04 18.68 15.88
C SER A 114 1.21 17.68 17.03
N ILE A 115 2.44 17.49 17.48
CA ILE A 115 2.73 16.77 18.72
C ILE A 115 2.43 17.74 19.87
N ASP A 116 1.37 17.45 20.62
CA ASP A 116 1.08 18.13 21.88
C ASP A 116 1.92 17.49 22.98
N PHE A 117 3.00 18.16 23.37
CA PHE A 117 3.77 17.82 24.56
C PHE A 117 3.00 18.35 25.77
N GLY A 118 1.90 17.69 26.11
CA GLY A 118 1.08 18.04 27.26
C GLY A 118 1.94 18.22 28.50
N ASP A 119 1.65 19.30 29.23
CA ASP A 119 2.21 19.76 30.50
C ASP A 119 3.07 18.69 31.21
N LEU A 120 4.36 18.67 30.89
CA LEU A 120 5.35 17.95 31.69
C LEU A 120 5.45 18.72 33.00
N GLY A 121 4.57 18.33 33.93
CA GLY A 121 4.27 19.06 35.15
C GLY A 121 5.50 19.63 35.84
N GLU A 122 5.37 20.90 36.20
CA GLU A 122 6.17 21.55 37.23
C GLU A 122 6.10 20.73 38.52
N ASP A 123 7.10 19.88 38.75
CA ASP A 123 7.34 19.31 40.08
C ASP A 123 7.94 20.42 40.95
N SER A 124 7.04 21.24 41.49
CA SER A 124 7.32 22.23 42.50
C SER A 124 7.05 21.63 43.88
N GLY A 125 8.12 21.35 44.63
CA GLY A 125 8.04 21.36 46.08
C GLY A 125 8.97 20.45 46.88
N ALA A 126 9.90 21.11 47.59
CA ALA A 126 10.13 21.00 49.04
C ALA A 126 11.42 20.31 49.56
N SER A 127 12.14 21.15 50.32
CA SER A 127 13.21 20.94 51.31
C SER A 127 13.49 19.54 51.84
N GLY A 128 14.80 19.26 51.98
CA GLY A 128 15.34 18.32 52.96
C GLY A 128 16.72 18.78 53.44
N GLU A 129 16.78 19.23 54.70
CA GLU A 129 18.00 19.54 55.45
C GLU A 129 19.02 18.39 55.45
N ARG A 130 20.32 18.73 55.30
CA ARG A 130 21.37 18.50 56.31
C ARG A 130 22.70 19.12 55.90
#